data_AF-A0A4Q4U3I7-F1
#
_entry.id   AF-A0A4Q4U3I7-F1
#
_cell.length_a   1.000
_cell.length_b   1.000
_cell.length_c   1.000
_cell.angle_alpha   90.00
_cell.angle_beta   90.00
_cell.angle_gamma   90.00
#
_symmetry.space_group_name_H-M   'P 1'
#
loop_
_entity.id
_entity.type
_entity.pdbx_description
1 polymer ?
#
loop_
_entity_poly.entity_id
_entity_poly.type
_entity_poly.pdbx_seq_one_letter_code
_entity_poly.pdbx_strand_id
1 'polypeptide(L)'
;MPDLSSIPPEQLDALFARPAFPAPNGIVSNFDNPSNNNALGVGVAVTCLTLATLCAFMRAVSRLVCVKKIQIEDYLGVIAYAFYVACVWTVLEISRTIGLFVHQWDIRATDLVHYAYVSWI
;
A
#
# COMPACT_ATOMS: atom_id res chain seq x y z
N MET A 1 -22.43 6.45 13.91
CA MET A 1 -21.22 6.99 14.55
C MET A 1 -21.49 8.43 14.92
N PRO A 2 -21.07 8.90 16.10
CA PRO A 2 -21.10 10.33 16.41
C PRO A 2 -20.23 11.10 15.40
N ASP A 3 -20.58 12.36 15.15
CA ASP A 3 -19.82 13.22 14.25
C ASP A 3 -18.44 13.52 14.85
N LEU A 4 -17.38 13.07 14.18
CA LEU A 4 -15.99 13.23 14.62
C LEU A 4 -15.60 14.70 14.79
N SER A 5 -16.24 15.61 14.04
CA SER A 5 -15.98 17.05 14.12
C SER A 5 -16.49 17.71 15.41
N SER A 6 -17.38 17.04 16.13
CA SER A 6 -18.02 17.54 17.35
C SER A 6 -17.33 17.10 18.65
N ILE A 7 -16.34 16.22 18.57
CA ILE A 7 -15.65 15.62 19.72
C ILE A 7 -14.48 16.54 20.13
N PRO A 8 -14.27 16.81 21.43
CA PRO A 8 -13.11 17.57 21.88
C PRO A 8 -11.80 16.85 21.50
N PRO A 9 -10.74 17.59 21.14
CA PRO A 9 -9.52 17.02 20.54
C PRO A 9 -8.86 15.94 21.40
N GLU A 10 -8.88 16.10 22.73
CA GLU A 10 -8.35 15.11 23.68
C GLU A 10 -9.06 13.75 23.58
N GLN A 11 -10.39 13.75 23.40
CA GLN A 11 -11.16 12.50 23.26
C GLN A 11 -10.96 11.87 21.88
N LEU A 12 -10.70 12.68 20.86
CA LEU A 12 -10.40 12.21 19.52
C LEU A 12 -9.04 11.51 19.46
N ASP A 13 -8.01 12.10 20.10
CA ASP A 13 -6.69 11.49 20.21
C ASP A 13 -6.74 10.17 20.97
N ALA A 14 -7.51 10.11 22.07
CA ALA A 14 -7.73 8.88 22.82
C ALA A 14 -8.48 7.81 22.00
N LEU A 15 -9.36 8.21 21.08
CA LEU A 15 -10.05 7.30 20.17
C LEU A 15 -9.08 6.74 19.11
N PHE A 16 -8.20 7.58 18.56
CA PHE A 16 -7.23 7.17 17.54
C PHE A 16 -6.05 6.36 18.10
N ALA A 17 -5.72 6.54 19.37
CA ALA A 17 -4.71 5.76 20.07
C ALA A 17 -5.14 4.30 20.35
N ARG A 18 -6.44 4.01 20.27
CA ARG A 18 -7.00 2.66 20.44
C ARG A 18 -6.70 1.77 19.22
N PRO A 19 -6.76 0.43 19.40
CA PRO A 19 -6.65 -0.48 18.26
C PRO A 19 -7.76 -0.20 17.23
N ALA A 20 -7.43 -0.33 15.95
CA ALA A 20 -8.36 -0.12 14.86
C ALA A 20 -9.53 -1.12 14.89
N PHE A 21 -9.32 -2.30 15.49
CA PHE A 21 -10.36 -3.28 15.74
C PHE A 21 -10.20 -3.91 17.13
N PRO A 22 -11.28 -4.22 17.87
CA PRO A 22 -11.17 -4.90 19.16
C PRO A 22 -10.50 -6.27 19.01
N ALA A 23 -9.51 -6.54 19.86
CA ALA A 23 -8.85 -7.84 19.91
C ALA A 23 -9.84 -8.94 20.33
N PRO A 24 -9.69 -10.18 19.82
CA PRO A 24 -10.44 -11.33 20.29
C PRO A 24 -10.23 -11.58 21.79
N ASN A 25 -11.20 -12.24 22.43
CA ASN A 25 -11.15 -12.55 23.86
C ASN A 25 -9.84 -13.28 24.22
N GLY A 26 -9.06 -12.71 25.15
CA GLY A 26 -7.81 -13.28 25.63
C GLY A 26 -6.56 -12.89 24.85
N ILE A 27 -6.67 -12.05 23.81
CA ILE A 27 -5.52 -11.50 23.08
C ILE A 27 -5.31 -10.03 23.46
N VAL A 28 -4.06 -9.67 23.78
CA VAL A 28 -3.64 -8.29 24.03
C VAL A 28 -2.99 -7.75 22.76
N SER A 29 -3.48 -6.60 22.28
CA SER A 29 -2.92 -5.90 21.12
C SER A 29 -1.45 -5.54 21.33
N ASN A 30 -0.62 -5.84 20.33
CA ASN A 30 0.81 -5.53 20.30
C ASN A 30 1.11 -4.49 19.21
N PHE A 31 1.19 -3.22 19.61
CA PHE A 31 1.46 -2.11 18.70
C PHE A 31 2.94 -1.85 18.43
N ASP A 32 3.85 -2.32 19.29
CA ASP A 32 5.28 -1.96 19.20
C ASP A 32 6.06 -2.89 18.26
N ASN A 33 5.71 -4.18 18.23
CA ASN A 33 6.35 -5.14 17.34
C ASN A 33 5.34 -6.20 16.86
N PRO A 34 4.35 -5.81 16.03
CA PRO A 34 3.38 -6.75 15.51
C PRO A 34 4.06 -7.82 14.67
N SER A 35 3.55 -9.06 14.75
CA SER A 35 3.99 -10.11 13.84
C SER A 35 3.63 -9.73 12.41
N ASN A 36 4.63 -9.47 11.58
CA ASN A 36 4.45 -9.10 10.18
C ASN A 36 5.13 -10.11 9.26
N ASN A 37 4.74 -10.09 7.99
CA ASN A 37 5.38 -10.86 6.93
C ASN A 37 5.86 -9.94 5.80
N ASN A 38 6.47 -8.81 6.19
CA ASN A 38 6.93 -7.78 5.26
C ASN A 38 7.90 -8.33 4.21
N ALA A 39 8.81 -9.21 4.61
CA ALA A 39 9.79 -9.81 3.70
C ALA A 39 9.12 -10.55 2.53
N LEU A 40 8.04 -11.30 2.81
CA LEU A 40 7.29 -12.01 1.77
C LEU A 40 6.57 -11.04 0.85
N GLY A 41 5.84 -10.07 1.41
CA GLY A 41 5.09 -9.10 0.62
C GLY A 41 5.97 -8.21 -0.26
N VAL A 42 7.08 -7.71 0.28
CA VAL A 42 8.09 -6.95 -0.47
C VAL A 42 8.75 -7.82 -1.54
N GLY A 43 9.09 -9.08 -1.22
CA GLY A 43 9.66 -10.02 -2.18
C GLY A 43 8.76 -10.26 -3.39
N VAL A 44 7.46 -10.44 -3.17
CA VAL A 44 6.47 -10.58 -4.24
C VAL A 44 6.34 -9.29 -5.04
N ALA A 45 6.23 -8.13 -4.37
CA ALA A 45 6.10 -6.83 -5.02
C ALA A 45 7.30 -6.53 -5.95
N VAL A 46 8.52 -6.78 -5.48
CA VAL A 46 9.75 -6.59 -6.26
C VAL A 46 9.80 -7.57 -7.45
N THR A 47 9.45 -8.84 -7.24
CA THR A 47 9.44 -9.83 -8.32
C THR A 47 8.46 -9.44 -9.41
N CYS A 48 7.21 -9.10 -9.06
CA CYS A 48 6.23 -8.65 -10.04
C CYS A 48 6.66 -7.35 -10.75
N LEU A 49 7.26 -6.41 -10.02
CA LEU A 49 7.80 -5.18 -10.60
C LEU A 49 8.87 -5.49 -11.65
N THR A 50 9.85 -6.34 -11.33
CA THR A 50 10.92 -6.70 -12.29
C THR A 50 10.38 -7.35 -13.56
N LEU A 51 9.40 -8.26 -13.44
CA LEU A 51 8.76 -8.90 -14.59
C LEU A 51 7.99 -7.88 -15.44
N ALA A 52 7.22 -6.99 -14.81
CA ALA A 52 6.50 -5.93 -15.51
C ALA A 52 7.45 -4.97 -16.23
N THR A 53 8.55 -4.56 -15.58
CA THR A 53 9.57 -3.71 -16.19
C THR A 53 10.22 -4.38 -17.39
N LEU A 54 10.54 -5.68 -17.30
CA LEU A 54 11.10 -6.44 -18.42
C LEU A 54 10.15 -6.46 -19.62
N CYS A 55 8.87 -6.76 -19.38
CA CYS A 55 7.84 -6.76 -20.43
C CYS A 55 7.64 -5.37 -21.05
N ALA A 56 7.60 -4.31 -20.23
CA ALA A 56 7.49 -2.94 -20.70
C ALA A 56 8.71 -2.54 -21.54
N PHE A 57 9.91 -2.91 -21.12
CA PHE A 57 11.14 -2.65 -21.86
C PHE A 57 11.20 -3.41 -23.19
N MET A 58 10.86 -4.70 -23.19
CA MET A 58 10.77 -5.50 -24.42
C MET A 58 9.78 -4.88 -25.42
N ARG A 59 8.62 -4.41 -24.94
CA ARG A 59 7.65 -3.71 -25.79
C ARG A 59 8.21 -2.40 -26.34
N ALA A 60 8.85 -1.59 -25.49
CA ALA A 60 9.46 -0.33 -25.90
C ALA A 60 10.54 -0.54 -26.98
N VAL A 61 11.46 -1.48 -26.79
CA VAL A 61 12.50 -1.82 -27.77
C VAL A 61 11.88 -2.30 -29.07
N SER A 62 10.87 -3.18 -29.00
CA SER A 62 10.20 -3.72 -30.20
C SER A 62 9.55 -2.61 -31.04
N ARG A 63 8.89 -1.64 -30.39
CA ARG A 63 8.21 -0.53 -31.07
C ARG A 63 9.17 0.54 -31.58
N LEU A 64 10.18 0.90 -30.79
CA LEU A 64 11.12 1.97 -31.14
C LEU A 64 12.19 1.53 -32.14
N VAL A 65 12.73 0.30 -32.00
CA VAL A 65 13.88 -0.17 -32.78
C VAL A 65 13.44 -1.05 -33.95
N CYS A 66 12.56 -2.02 -33.73
CA CYS A 66 12.18 -2.99 -34.75
C CYS A 66 11.10 -2.45 -35.69
N VAL A 67 9.97 -1.99 -35.12
CA VAL A 67 8.81 -1.55 -35.91
C VAL A 67 8.89 -0.08 -36.33
N LYS A 68 9.55 0.76 -35.51
CA LYS A 68 9.68 2.22 -35.70
C LYS A 68 8.33 2.93 -35.91
N LYS A 69 7.25 2.37 -35.35
CA LYS A 69 5.92 2.99 -35.33
C LYS A 69 5.37 2.91 -33.93
N ILE A 70 4.94 4.05 -33.41
CA ILE A 70 4.28 4.18 -32.11
C ILE A 70 2.78 4.29 -32.36
N GLN A 71 2.00 3.46 -31.70
CA GLN A 71 0.54 3.50 -31.76
C GLN A 71 -0.04 4.02 -30.43
N ILE A 72 -1.33 4.38 -30.44
CA ILE A 72 -2.02 4.87 -29.24
C ILE A 72 -1.94 3.86 -28.07
N GLU A 73 -1.92 2.56 -28.41
CA GLU A 73 -1.75 1.45 -27.47
C GLU A 73 -0.44 1.53 -26.67
N ASP A 74 0.63 2.06 -27.27
CA ASP A 74 1.92 2.16 -26.59
C ASP A 74 1.91 3.28 -25.54
N TYR A 75 1.22 4.38 -25.80
CA TYR A 75 0.99 5.43 -24.81
C TYR A 75 0.12 4.93 -23.65
N LEU A 76 -0.97 4.20 -23.96
CA LEU A 76 -1.80 3.57 -22.92
C LEU A 76 -0.98 2.56 -22.11
N GLY A 77 -0.08 1.81 -22.74
CA GLY A 77 0.83 0.88 -22.07
C GLY A 77 1.78 1.58 -21.10
N VAL A 78 2.37 2.70 -21.49
CA VAL A 78 3.25 3.50 -20.60
C VAL A 78 2.47 4.08 -19.42
N ILE A 79 1.26 4.60 -19.68
CA ILE A 79 0.38 5.12 -18.63
C ILE A 79 0.00 4.01 -17.65
N ALA A 80 -0.43 2.84 -18.15
CA ALA A 80 -0.76 1.69 -17.31
C ALA A 80 0.43 1.22 -16.47
N TYR A 81 1.64 1.22 -17.05
CA TYR A 81 2.86 0.89 -16.31
C TYR A 81 3.16 1.92 -15.21
N ALA A 82 2.97 3.22 -15.47
CA ALA A 82 3.14 4.26 -14.46
C ALA A 82 2.17 4.07 -13.27
N PHE A 83 0.90 3.76 -13.53
CA PHE A 83 -0.07 3.42 -12.48
C PHE A 83 0.34 2.18 -11.70
N TYR A 84 0.82 1.14 -12.39
CA TYR A 84 1.30 -0.07 -11.74
C TYR A 84 2.49 0.21 -10.80
N VAL A 85 3.45 1.05 -11.22
CA VAL A 85 4.58 1.48 -10.38
C VAL A 85 4.08 2.27 -9.15
N ALA A 86 3.10 3.15 -9.32
CA ALA A 86 2.48 3.87 -8.20
C ALA A 86 1.83 2.90 -7.20
N CYS A 87 1.09 1.89 -7.67
CA CYS A 87 0.53 0.86 -6.79
C CYS A 87 1.61 0.08 -6.03
N VAL A 88 2.72 -0.29 -6.70
CA VAL A 88 3.84 -0.98 -6.03
C VAL A 88 4.48 -0.07 -4.98
N TRP A 89 4.64 1.22 -5.26
CA TRP A 89 5.14 2.20 -4.29
C TRP A 89 4.27 2.25 -3.03
N THR A 90 2.95 2.34 -3.18
CA THR A 90 1.99 2.30 -2.07
C THR A 90 2.20 1.06 -1.19
N VAL A 91 2.35 -0.12 -1.79
CA VAL A 91 2.60 -1.38 -1.04
C VAL A 91 3.92 -1.31 -0.26
N LEU A 92 4.98 -0.78 -0.86
CA LEU A 92 6.27 -0.63 -0.18
C LEU A 92 6.20 0.37 0.98
N GLU A 93 5.44 1.45 0.85
CA GLU A 93 5.27 2.44 1.90
C GLU A 93 4.43 1.89 3.07
N ILE A 94 3.35 1.17 2.78
CA ILE A 94 2.55 0.47 3.80
C ILE A 94 3.41 -0.55 4.56
N SER A 95 4.31 -1.24 3.86
CA SER A 95 5.23 -2.20 4.48
C SER A 95 6.17 -1.57 5.50
N ARG A 96 6.47 -0.26 5.37
CA ARG A 96 7.37 0.47 6.28
C ARG A 96 6.66 1.03 7.50
N THR A 97 5.38 1.37 7.38
CA THR A 97 4.62 2.03 8.45
C THR A 97 3.91 1.01 9.34
N ILE A 98 2.94 0.30 8.78
CA ILE A 98 2.05 -0.61 9.52
C ILE A 98 2.52 -2.05 9.43
N GLY A 99 3.21 -2.37 8.33
CA GLY A 99 3.56 -3.73 7.99
C GLY A 99 2.44 -4.47 7.25
N LEU A 100 2.86 -5.41 6.42
CA LEU A 100 2.02 -6.35 5.71
C LEU A 100 1.71 -7.56 6.60
N PHE A 101 0.49 -8.06 6.49
CA PHE A 101 -0.02 -9.22 7.24
C PHE A 101 -0.12 -8.98 8.75
N VAL A 102 -0.25 -7.73 9.19
CA VAL A 102 -0.55 -7.38 10.59
C VAL A 102 -2.06 -7.40 10.82
N HIS A 103 -2.50 -7.94 11.95
CA HIS A 103 -3.92 -7.95 12.31
C HIS A 103 -4.41 -6.56 12.70
N GLN A 104 -5.66 -6.22 12.35
CA GLN A 104 -6.24 -4.89 12.64
C GLN A 104 -6.27 -4.54 14.13
N TRP A 105 -6.29 -5.52 15.02
CA TRP A 105 -6.21 -5.27 16.46
C TRP A 105 -4.79 -4.93 16.94
N ASP A 106 -3.76 -5.15 16.14
CA ASP A 106 -2.36 -4.77 16.44
C ASP A 106 -1.97 -3.45 15.75
N ILE A 107 -2.92 -2.77 15.10
CA ILE A 107 -2.72 -1.49 14.38
C ILE A 107 -3.47 -0.39 15.13
N ARG A 108 -2.84 0.76 15.34
CA ARG A 108 -3.54 1.92 15.93
C ARG A 108 -4.49 2.53 14.89
N ALA A 109 -5.62 3.04 15.34
CA ALA A 109 -6.56 3.70 14.44
C ALA A 109 -5.93 4.92 13.72
N THR A 110 -5.00 5.63 14.37
CA THR A 110 -4.20 6.69 13.71
C THR A 110 -3.45 6.18 12.49
N ASP A 111 -2.77 5.04 12.61
CA ASP A 111 -1.96 4.47 11.52
C ASP A 111 -2.85 4.01 10.37
N LEU A 112 -4.06 3.52 10.68
CA LEU A 112 -5.05 3.14 9.68
C LEU A 112 -5.52 4.34 8.82
N VAL A 113 -5.60 5.54 9.40
CA VAL A 113 -5.92 6.77 8.65
C VAL A 113 -4.76 7.12 7.72
N HIS A 114 -3.52 6.99 8.19
CA HIS A 114 -2.34 7.20 7.34
C HIS A 114 -2.31 6.21 6.17
N TYR A 115 -2.59 4.93 6.43
CA TYR A 115 -2.76 3.92 5.38
C TYR A 115 -3.82 4.30 4.37
N ALA A 116 -5.00 4.70 4.83
CA ALA A 116 -6.10 5.08 3.95
C ALA A 116 -5.69 6.24 3.05
N TYR A 117 -5.00 7.25 3.61
CA TYR A 117 -4.48 8.39 2.87
C TYR A 117 -3.45 7.99 1.80
N VAL A 118 -2.47 7.14 2.14
CA VAL A 118 -1.43 6.68 1.20
C VAL A 118 -2.00 5.74 0.13
N SER A 119 -3.05 4.98 0.45
CA SER A 119 -3.72 4.07 -0.48
C SER A 119 -4.63 4.77 -1.49
N TRP A 120 -5.06 5.99 -1.21
CA TRP A 120 -5.93 6.78 -2.07
C TRP A 120 -5.14 7.46 -3.19
N ILE A 121 -4.54 6.64 -4.06
CA ILE A 121 -4.05 6.97 -5.41
C ILE A 121 -5.17 6.76 -6.42
#